data_AF-A0A497H0X9-F1
#
_entry.id   AF-A0A497H0X9-F1
#
_cell.length_a   1.000
_cell.length_b   1.000
_cell.length_c   1.000
_cell.angle_alpha   90.00
_cell.angle_beta   90.00
_cell.angle_gamma   90.00
#
_symmetry.space_group_name_H-M   'P 1'
#
loop_
_entity.id
_entity.type
_entity.pdbx_description
1 polymer ?
#
loop_
_entity_poly.entity_id
_entity_poly.type
_entity_poly.pdbx_seq_one_letter_code
_entity_poly.pdbx_strand_id
1 'polypeptide(L)'
;MFLGVSYEEVGKWILKGRELFSHTVAKKERKRIAVDEKIIKRGDIYLYLWAAVDLDDEQVISVMATTERSYVEAIRFLGRVKRVCKGKLPRVFVDGGMWYPWAPKRLGFTYSVVLFRSPEYG
;
A
#
# COMPACT_ATOMS: atom_id res chain seq x y z
N MET A 1 -12.21 23.70 2.48
CA MET A 1 -12.65 23.63 1.07
C MET A 1 -11.55 22.92 0.29
N PHE A 2 -11.57 21.59 0.25
CA PHE A 2 -10.65 20.80 -0.59
C PHE A 2 -11.38 20.51 -1.89
N LEU A 3 -10.88 21.10 -2.98
CA LEU A 3 -11.14 20.85 -4.41
C LEU A 3 -12.53 20.25 -4.72
N GLY A 4 -13.43 21.07 -5.27
CA GLY A 4 -14.81 20.71 -5.66
C GLY A 4 -14.92 19.64 -6.76
N VAL A 5 -14.41 18.45 -6.49
CA VAL A 5 -14.34 17.29 -7.37
C VAL A 5 -15.30 16.24 -6.79
N SER A 6 -16.21 15.72 -7.62
CA SER A 6 -17.22 14.74 -7.19
C SER A 6 -16.60 13.39 -6.85
N TYR A 7 -17.28 12.57 -6.04
CA TYR A 7 -16.78 11.26 -5.57
C TYR A 7 -16.49 10.28 -6.72
N GLU A 8 -17.31 10.31 -7.78
CA GLU A 8 -16.99 9.57 -9.01
C GLU A 8 -15.68 10.02 -9.61
N GLU A 9 -15.34 11.30 -9.54
CA GLU A 9 -14.10 11.83 -10.09
C GLU A 9 -12.90 11.40 -9.24
N VAL A 10 -12.97 11.40 -7.90
CA VAL A 10 -11.88 10.85 -7.07
C VAL A 10 -11.70 9.35 -7.33
N GLY A 11 -12.79 8.59 -7.44
CA GLY A 11 -12.75 7.19 -7.85
C GLY A 11 -12.13 7.01 -9.24
N LYS A 12 -12.55 7.82 -10.22
CA LYS A 12 -11.97 7.86 -11.57
C LYS A 12 -10.51 8.31 -11.57
N TRP A 13 -10.08 9.17 -10.65
CA TRP A 13 -8.69 9.63 -10.49
C TRP A 13 -7.82 8.56 -9.85
N ILE A 14 -8.31 7.82 -8.85
CA ILE A 14 -7.61 6.66 -8.29
C ILE A 14 -7.56 5.52 -9.33
N LEU A 15 -8.62 5.30 -10.10
CA LEU A 15 -8.64 4.33 -11.20
C LEU A 15 -7.74 4.75 -12.38
N LYS A 16 -7.69 6.05 -12.73
CA LYS A 16 -6.71 6.59 -13.69
C LYS A 16 -5.28 6.53 -13.13
N GLY A 17 -5.10 6.79 -11.84
CA GLY A 17 -3.83 6.67 -11.14
C GLY A 17 -3.33 5.23 -11.13
N ARG A 18 -4.24 4.26 -11.00
CA ARG A 18 -3.91 2.84 -11.16
C ARG A 18 -3.27 2.55 -12.52
N GLU A 19 -3.72 3.20 -13.60
CA GLU A 19 -3.10 3.10 -14.93
C GLU A 19 -1.70 3.76 -14.96
N LEU A 20 -1.51 4.87 -14.24
CA LEU A 20 -0.19 5.49 -14.09
C LEU A 20 0.81 4.59 -13.33
N PHE A 21 0.32 3.74 -12.42
CA PHE A 21 1.14 2.79 -11.67
C PHE A 21 1.17 1.37 -12.27
N SER A 22 0.31 1.06 -13.25
CA SER A 22 0.21 -0.30 -13.82
C SER A 22 1.28 -0.61 -14.88
N HIS A 23 1.94 0.41 -15.44
CA HIS A 23 2.75 0.25 -16.64
C HIS A 23 4.28 0.22 -16.46
N THR A 24 4.84 0.42 -15.27
CA THR A 24 6.30 0.72 -15.20
C THR A 24 7.05 0.27 -13.95
N VAL A 25 6.52 -0.67 -13.15
CA VAL A 25 7.30 -1.22 -12.03
C VAL A 25 8.17 -2.38 -12.52
N ALA A 26 9.42 -2.05 -12.86
CA ALA A 26 10.41 -3.04 -13.26
C ALA A 26 10.62 -4.08 -12.15
N LYS A 27 10.76 -5.35 -12.58
CA LYS A 27 11.14 -6.42 -11.68
C LYS A 27 12.61 -6.27 -11.30
N LYS A 28 12.88 -5.96 -10.03
CA LYS A 28 14.24 -5.72 -9.51
C LYS A 28 14.38 -6.23 -8.07
N GLU A 29 15.62 -6.33 -7.62
CA GLU A 29 15.91 -6.60 -6.21
C GLU A 29 15.57 -5.37 -5.37
N ARG A 30 14.96 -5.60 -4.21
CA ARG A 30 14.57 -4.56 -3.26
C ARG A 30 14.95 -5.02 -1.87
N LYS A 31 15.53 -4.14 -1.05
CA LYS A 31 15.94 -4.52 0.31
C LYS A 31 14.88 -4.17 1.34
N ARG A 32 14.22 -3.02 1.16
CA ARG A 32 13.30 -2.45 2.14
C ARG A 32 12.08 -1.85 1.44
N ILE A 33 10.90 -2.20 1.90
CA ILE A 33 9.65 -1.65 1.38
C ILE A 33 8.79 -1.13 2.52
N ALA A 34 8.21 0.05 2.37
CA ALA A 34 7.18 0.55 3.25
C ALA A 34 5.82 0.23 2.67
N VAL A 35 4.88 -0.15 3.53
CA VAL A 35 3.54 -0.53 3.14
C VAL A 35 2.57 0.12 4.11
N ASP A 36 1.62 0.87 3.56
CA ASP A 36 0.65 1.65 4.33
C ASP A 36 -0.79 1.45 3.84
N GLU A 37 -1.72 1.63 4.77
CA GLU A 37 -3.16 1.48 4.58
C GLU A 37 -3.83 2.78 5.02
N LYS A 38 -4.51 3.43 4.09
CA LYS A 38 -5.32 4.62 4.37
C LYS A 38 -6.80 4.26 4.29
N ILE A 39 -7.53 4.55 5.37
CA ILE A 39 -8.99 4.46 5.41
C ILE A 39 -9.58 5.79 4.91
N ILE A 40 -10.47 5.71 3.93
CA ILE A 40 -11.25 6.83 3.41
C ILE A 40 -12.72 6.54 3.76
N LYS A 41 -13.30 7.37 4.64
CA LYS A 41 -14.71 7.24 5.08
C LYS A 41 -15.53 8.43 4.58
N ARG A 42 -16.71 8.16 4.01
CA ARG A 42 -17.74 9.18 3.75
C ARG A 42 -19.13 8.60 3.98
N GLY A 43 -19.84 9.11 4.98
CA GLY A 43 -21.08 8.50 5.45
C GLY A 43 -20.84 7.06 5.90
N ASP A 44 -21.59 6.13 5.31
CA ASP A 44 -21.50 4.68 5.60
C ASP A 44 -20.58 3.91 4.65
N ILE A 45 -19.95 4.60 3.69
CA ILE A 45 -19.03 3.99 2.72
C ILE A 45 -17.59 4.04 3.26
N TYR A 46 -16.93 2.89 3.25
CA TYR A 46 -15.50 2.74 3.56
C TYR A 46 -14.74 2.29 2.32
N LEU A 47 -13.63 2.97 2.04
CA LEU A 47 -12.64 2.58 1.05
C LEU A 47 -11.27 2.47 1.72
N TYR A 48 -10.56 1.40 1.44
CA TYR A 48 -9.23 1.12 1.96
C TYR A 48 -8.23 1.21 0.82
N LEU A 49 -7.32 2.18 0.91
CA LEU A 49 -6.24 2.38 -0.05
C LEU A 49 -4.96 1.78 0.52
N TRP A 50 -4.39 0.84 -0.21
CA TRP A 50 -3.15 0.15 0.12
C TRP A 50 -2.06 0.66 -0.81
N ALA A 51 -0.93 1.07 -0.25
CA ALA A 51 0.22 1.54 -1.01
C ALA A 51 1.51 0.84 -0.55
N ALA A 52 2.39 0.54 -1.49
CA ALA A 52 3.72 -0.02 -1.23
C ALA A 52 4.76 0.80 -1.98
N VAL A 53 5.82 1.18 -1.28
CA VAL A 53 6.91 2.03 -1.80
C VAL A 53 8.24 1.36 -1.49
N ASP A 54 9.16 1.42 -2.44
CA ASP A 54 10.55 1.04 -2.26
C ASP A 54 11.27 2.12 -1.45
N LEU A 55 11.85 1.77 -0.31
CA LEU A 55 12.53 2.74 0.56
C LEU A 55 13.95 3.07 0.09
N ASP A 56 14.47 2.35 -0.91
CA ASP A 56 15.81 2.60 -1.43
C ASP A 56 15.80 3.67 -2.55
N ASP A 57 14.73 3.75 -3.36
CA ASP A 57 14.60 4.73 -4.46
C ASP A 57 13.25 5.46 -4.52
N GLU A 58 12.44 5.35 -3.46
CA GLU A 58 11.14 6.02 -3.30
C GLU A 58 10.10 5.68 -4.39
N GLN A 59 10.36 4.64 -5.18
CA GLN A 59 9.45 4.22 -6.24
C GLN A 59 8.19 3.56 -5.67
N VAL A 60 7.02 4.02 -6.13
CA VAL A 60 5.74 3.33 -5.87
C VAL A 60 5.75 1.96 -6.56
N ILE A 61 5.59 0.90 -5.77
CA ILE A 61 5.61 -0.50 -6.24
C ILE A 61 4.21 -0.97 -6.62
N SER A 62 3.21 -0.62 -5.82
CA SER A 62 1.83 -1.06 -6.06
C SER A 62 0.86 -0.19 -5.27
N VAL A 63 -0.30 0.09 -5.87
CA VAL A 63 -1.45 0.71 -5.22
C VAL A 63 -2.68 -0.15 -5.46
N MET A 64 -3.53 -0.31 -4.44
CA MET A 64 -4.77 -1.08 -4.51
C MET A 64 -5.86 -0.40 -3.70
N ALA A 65 -7.08 -0.31 -4.22
CA ALA A 65 -8.24 0.14 -3.47
C ALA A 65 -9.20 -1.03 -3.25
N THR A 66 -9.74 -1.17 -2.04
CA THR A 66 -10.70 -2.21 -1.66
C THR A 66 -11.85 -1.61 -0.85
N THR A 67 -13.03 -2.21 -0.94
CA THR A 67 -14.21 -1.82 -0.12
C THR A 67 -14.21 -2.49 1.25
N GLU A 68 -13.35 -3.49 1.43
CA GLU A 68 -13.20 -4.23 2.68
C GLU A 68 -11.76 -4.14 3.19
N ARG A 69 -11.64 -4.17 4.52
CA ARG A 69 -10.38 -4.37 5.22
C ARG A 69 -10.31 -5.78 5.74
N SER A 70 -9.73 -6.65 4.93
CA SER A 70 -9.61 -8.06 5.27
C SER A 70 -8.19 -8.56 5.07
N TYR A 71 -7.91 -9.67 5.75
CA TYR A 71 -6.66 -10.40 5.59
C TYR A 71 -6.45 -10.90 4.15
N VAL A 72 -7.53 -11.24 3.45
CA VAL A 72 -7.49 -11.69 2.05
C VAL A 72 -6.97 -10.56 1.17
N GLU A 73 -7.45 -9.32 1.38
CA GLU A 73 -6.97 -8.16 0.64
C GLU A 73 -5.51 -7.84 0.95
N ALA A 74 -5.07 -7.96 2.21
CA ALA A 74 -3.66 -7.78 2.56
C ALA A 74 -2.73 -8.80 1.87
N ILE A 75 -3.11 -10.09 1.81
CA ILE A 75 -2.38 -11.11 1.04
C ILE A 75 -2.36 -10.74 -0.43
N ARG A 76 -3.51 -10.38 -1.00
CA ARG A 76 -3.64 -10.03 -2.41
C ARG A 76 -2.73 -8.86 -2.78
N PHE A 77 -2.66 -7.86 -1.91
CA PHE A 77 -1.79 -6.71 -2.06
C PHE A 77 -0.32 -7.07 -2.03
N LEU A 78 0.13 -7.74 -0.97
CA LEU A 78 1.52 -8.17 -0.81
C LEU A 78 1.95 -9.17 -1.89
N GLY A 79 1.01 -9.96 -2.43
CA GLY A 79 1.23 -10.82 -3.58
C GLY A 79 1.49 -10.05 -4.88
N ARG A 80 0.90 -8.86 -5.06
CA ARG A 80 1.25 -7.94 -6.17
C ARG A 80 2.66 -7.41 -6.02
N VAL A 81 3.01 -6.94 -4.82
CA VAL A 81 4.36 -6.46 -4.48
C VAL A 81 5.42 -7.55 -4.68
N LYS A 82 5.16 -8.78 -4.19
CA LYS A 82 6.08 -9.92 -4.33
C LYS A 82 6.44 -10.23 -5.78
N ARG A 83 5.48 -10.11 -6.71
CA ARG A 83 5.68 -10.46 -8.13
C ARG A 83 6.74 -9.60 -8.82
N VAL A 84 6.91 -8.36 -8.37
CA VAL A 84 7.89 -7.42 -8.92
C VAL A 84 9.21 -7.39 -8.14
N CYS A 85 9.34 -8.12 -7.03
CA CYS A 85 10.61 -8.32 -6.34
C CYS A 85 11.39 -9.50 -6.94
N LYS A 86 12.69 -9.31 -7.17
CA LYS A 86 13.63 -10.35 -7.60
C LYS A 86 14.53 -10.76 -6.43
N GLY A 87 14.98 -12.01 -6.41
CA GLY A 87 15.93 -12.52 -5.44
C GLY A 87 15.36 -12.63 -4.04
N LYS A 88 16.16 -12.25 -3.03
CA LYS A 88 15.75 -12.24 -1.62
C LYS A 88 14.59 -11.27 -1.43
N LEU A 89 13.54 -11.70 -0.73
CA LEU A 89 12.40 -10.83 -0.44
C LEU A 89 12.83 -9.66 0.47
N PRO A 90 12.35 -8.43 0.18
CA PRO A 90 12.64 -7.26 1.02
C PRO A 90 12.09 -7.44 2.44
N ARG A 91 12.63 -6.67 3.37
CA ARG A 91 11.98 -6.43 4.65
C ARG A 91 10.84 -5.43 4.46
N VAL A 92 9.69 -5.74 5.05
CA VAL A 92 8.45 -4.96 4.98
C VAL A 92 8.30 -4.10 6.23
N PHE A 93 8.14 -2.80 6.06
CA PHE A 93 7.84 -1.86 7.14
C PHE A 93 6.36 -1.50 7.05
N VAL A 94 5.63 -1.69 8.14
CA VAL A 94 4.17 -1.47 8.22
C VAL A 94 3.85 -0.53 9.36
N ASP A 95 2.82 0.31 9.20
CA ASP A 95 2.33 1.10 10.32
C ASP A 95 1.63 0.18 11.33
N GLY A 96 1.81 0.44 12.61
CA GLY A 96 1.26 -0.37 13.72
C GLY A 96 -0.26 -0.37 13.87
N GLY A 97 -1.01 0.00 12.83
CA GLY A 97 -2.46 -0.24 12.75
C GLY A 97 -2.76 -1.75 12.82
N MET A 98 -4.04 -2.15 12.68
CA MET A 98 -4.45 -3.56 12.57
C MET A 98 -3.97 -4.23 11.26
N TRP A 99 -2.71 -4.04 10.93
CA TRP A 99 -1.97 -4.75 9.92
C TRP A 99 -1.86 -6.19 10.34
N TYR A 100 -2.27 -7.09 9.46
CA TYR A 100 -2.20 -8.53 9.71
C TYR A 100 -0.73 -8.94 9.74
N PRO A 101 -0.09 -9.12 10.91
CA PRO A 101 1.35 -9.42 10.98
C PRO A 101 1.63 -10.80 10.34
N TRP A 102 0.57 -11.60 10.23
CA TRP A 102 0.48 -12.87 9.53
C TRP A 102 0.57 -12.79 8.01
N ALA A 103 0.13 -11.70 7.36
CA ALA A 103 0.09 -11.62 5.90
C ALA A 103 1.50 -11.54 5.27
N PRO A 104 2.44 -10.69 5.77
CA PRO A 104 3.83 -10.74 5.34
C PRO A 104 4.46 -12.12 5.59
N LYS A 105 4.26 -12.67 6.79
CA LYS A 105 4.81 -13.97 7.20
C LYS A 105 4.35 -15.11 6.28
N ARG A 106 3.05 -15.17 5.94
CA ARG A 106 2.50 -16.18 5.03
C ARG A 106 3.09 -16.12 3.63
N LEU A 107 3.49 -14.94 3.18
CA LEU A 107 4.11 -14.75 1.86
C LEU A 107 5.65 -14.87 1.90
N GLY A 108 6.24 -15.14 3.07
CA GLY A 108 7.68 -15.31 3.27
C GLY A 108 8.45 -14.00 3.47
N PHE A 109 7.76 -12.88 3.66
CA PHE A 109 8.42 -11.61 3.98
C PHE A 109 8.85 -11.58 5.45
N THR A 110 9.99 -10.95 5.70
CA THR A 110 10.30 -10.43 7.04
C THR A 110 9.63 -9.08 7.20
N TYR A 111 9.15 -8.72 8.39
CA TYR A 111 8.51 -7.43 8.60
C TYR A 111 8.92 -6.78 9.92
N SER A 112 8.73 -5.47 10.00
CA SER A 112 8.92 -4.66 11.20
C SER A 112 7.76 -3.68 11.30
N VAL A 113 7.17 -3.59 12.48
CA VAL A 113 6.15 -2.59 12.77
C VAL A 113 6.87 -1.29 13.14
N VAL A 114 6.49 -0.20 12.49
CA VAL A 114 7.03 1.13 12.76
C VAL A 114 5.88 2.11 12.97
N LEU A 115 6.13 3.18 13.73
CA LEU A 115 5.23 4.33 13.78
C LEU A 115 5.72 5.32 12.73
N PHE A 116 4.95 5.52 11.67
CA PHE A 116 5.22 6.61 10.72
C PHE A 116 4.72 7.94 11.31
N ARG A 117 5.32 8.39 12.43
CA ARG A 117 5.06 9.73 12.97
C ARG A 117 6.06 10.73 12.40
N SER A 118 5.56 11.83 11.84
CA SER A 118 6.36 13.04 11.66
C SER A 118 6.51 13.73 13.03
N PRO A 119 7.72 14.15 13.44
CA PRO A 119 7.96 14.76 14.75
C PRO A 119 7.39 16.18 14.95
N GLU A 120 6.64 16.75 14.01
CA GLU A 120 6.38 18.22 14.01
C GLU A 120 4.97 18.70 14.36
N TYR A 121 4.15 17.94 15.09
CA TYR A 121 2.94 18.50 15.71
C TYR A 121 2.72 17.90 17.10
N GLY A 122 3.32 18.56 18.09
CA GLY A 122 3.08 18.39 19.53
C GLY A 122 3.02 19.76 20.19
#